data_AF-A0A6C0H781-F1
#
_entry.id   AF-A0A6C0H781-F1
#
_cell.length_a   1.000
_cell.length_b   1.000
_cell.length_c   1.000
_cell.angle_alpha   90.00
_cell.angle_beta   90.00
_cell.angle_gamma   90.00
#
_symmetry.space_group_name_H-M   'P 1'
#
loop_
_entity.id
_entity.type
_entity.pdbx_description
1 polymer ?
#
loop_
_entity_poly.entity_id
_entity_poly.type
_entity_poly.pdbx_seq_one_letter_code
_entity_poly.pdbx_strand_id
1 'polypeptide(L)'
;MKKKYWLNLTNMSSIQNLKSSNFTIKQNGLYIKGVKYPGILLIWANWCPHCHEFIPKLKQLCKQLGKEFICTAVEHAEFKDDDSLSSALDFKYFPSIKFFDQSGKIIGDYTGKRDISPILDYICKMYHHCIFYH
;
A
#
# COMPACT_ATOMS: atom_id res chain seq x y z
N MET A 1 -16.89 -18.84 6.78
CA MET A 1 -15.95 -18.53 5.66
C MET A 1 -15.16 -17.23 5.84
N LYS A 2 -15.68 -16.17 6.50
CA LYS A 2 -14.94 -14.90 6.72
C LYS A 2 -13.58 -15.08 7.45
N LYS A 3 -13.53 -15.78 8.61
CA LYS A 3 -12.30 -15.97 9.42
C LYS A 3 -11.07 -16.56 8.69
N LYS A 4 -11.25 -17.35 7.64
CA LYS A 4 -10.15 -18.07 6.96
C LYS A 4 -9.34 -17.17 6.03
N TYR A 5 -9.97 -16.17 5.41
CA TYR A 5 -9.30 -15.16 4.59
C TYR A 5 -8.45 -14.22 5.46
N TRP A 6 -8.98 -13.78 6.59
CA TRP A 6 -8.27 -12.96 7.58
C TRP A 6 -7.00 -13.63 8.13
N LEU A 7 -7.07 -14.92 8.47
CA LEU A 7 -5.90 -15.68 8.94
C LEU A 7 -4.80 -15.84 7.87
N ASN A 8 -5.17 -15.81 6.59
CA ASN A 8 -4.21 -15.85 5.47
C ASN A 8 -3.63 -14.46 5.13
N LEU A 9 -4.34 -13.38 5.46
CA LEU A 9 -3.83 -12.00 5.39
C LEU A 9 -2.88 -11.71 6.55
N THR A 10 -3.12 -12.23 7.75
CA THR A 10 -2.17 -12.08 8.88
C THR A 10 -0.84 -12.80 8.63
N ASN A 11 -0.78 -13.74 7.68
CA ASN A 11 0.46 -14.38 7.22
C ASN A 11 1.08 -13.62 6.01
N MET A 12 1.13 -12.28 6.10
CA MET A 12 1.72 -11.34 5.13
C MET A 12 3.19 -11.04 5.52
N SER A 13 4.09 -12.03 5.45
CA SER A 13 5.52 -11.76 5.69
C SER A 13 6.12 -10.71 4.74
N SER A 14 5.48 -10.46 3.59
CA SER A 14 5.93 -9.52 2.55
C SER A 14 5.16 -8.19 2.50
N ILE A 15 4.06 -8.00 3.25
CA ILE A 15 3.31 -6.74 3.26
C ILE A 15 3.07 -6.33 4.71
N GLN A 16 3.48 -5.11 5.05
CA GLN A 16 3.36 -4.58 6.41
C GLN A 16 1.98 -3.98 6.61
N ASN A 17 1.21 -4.49 7.57
CA ASN A 17 -0.08 -3.90 7.95
C ASN A 17 0.18 -2.69 8.85
N LEU A 18 -0.26 -1.52 8.40
CA LEU A 18 -0.17 -0.27 9.12
C LEU A 18 -1.46 -0.02 9.92
N LYS A 19 -1.31 0.83 10.93
CA LYS A 19 -2.38 1.40 11.75
C LYS A 19 -2.38 2.93 11.59
N SER A 20 -3.43 3.60 12.05
CA SER A 20 -3.43 5.09 12.11
C SER A 20 -2.20 5.64 12.82
N SER A 21 -1.75 4.97 13.88
CA SER A 21 -0.55 5.35 14.62
C SER A 21 0.75 5.24 13.81
N ASN A 22 0.78 4.66 12.62
CA ASN A 22 1.95 4.67 11.75
C ASN A 22 2.05 5.94 10.90
N PHE A 23 1.01 6.77 10.87
CA PHE A 23 0.96 7.98 10.06
C PHE A 23 1.31 9.23 10.86
N THR A 24 1.77 10.27 10.16
CA THR A 24 2.01 11.59 10.73
C THR A 24 1.74 12.65 9.67
N ILE A 25 0.84 13.58 10.00
CA ILE A 25 0.53 14.73 9.15
C ILE A 25 1.48 15.87 9.54
N LYS A 26 2.17 16.44 8.54
CA LYS A 26 3.01 17.63 8.69
C LYS A 26 2.51 18.72 7.74
N GLN A 27 3.01 19.95 7.90
CA GLN A 27 2.61 21.11 7.08
C GLN A 27 2.74 20.86 5.56
N ASN A 28 3.66 20.00 5.14
CA ASN A 28 4.00 19.76 3.73
C ASN A 28 3.60 18.36 3.22
N GLY A 29 2.77 17.62 3.96
CA GLY A 29 2.20 16.35 3.52
C GLY A 29 2.02 15.30 4.61
N LEU A 30 1.64 14.11 4.16
CA LEU A 30 1.41 12.93 4.99
C LEU A 30 2.60 11.97 4.92
N TYR A 31 2.98 11.40 6.07
CA TYR A 31 4.16 10.56 6.22
C TYR A 31 3.84 9.23 6.90
N ILE A 32 4.50 8.15 6.46
CA ILE A 32 4.57 6.86 7.17
C ILE A 32 5.84 6.84 8.04
N LYS A 33 5.68 6.50 9.32
CA LYS A 33 6.79 6.42 10.28
C LYS A 33 7.61 5.15 10.10
N GLY A 34 8.92 5.27 10.29
CA GLY A 34 9.83 4.13 10.43
C GLY A 34 10.22 3.43 9.13
N VAL A 35 9.87 4.00 7.97
CA VAL A 35 10.33 3.49 6.67
C VAL A 35 11.70 4.10 6.30
N LYS A 36 12.52 3.32 5.60
CA LYS A 36 13.87 3.72 5.12
C LYS A 36 14.05 3.58 3.60
N TYR A 37 13.01 3.10 2.93
CA TYR A 37 12.99 2.76 1.52
C TYR A 37 11.66 3.27 0.93
N PRO A 38 11.61 3.58 -0.37
CA PRO A 38 10.35 3.94 -1.00
C PRO A 38 9.39 2.75 -0.99
N GLY A 39 8.12 2.99 -1.27
CA GLY A 39 7.17 1.90 -1.23
C GLY A 39 5.78 2.22 -1.72
N ILE A 40 4.96 1.18 -1.68
CA ILE A 40 3.55 1.18 -2.04
C ILE A 40 2.70 1.09 -0.77
N LEU A 41 1.65 1.89 -0.72
CA LEU A 41 0.59 1.86 0.30
C LEU A 41 -0.72 1.42 -0.35
N LEU A 42 -1.24 0.29 0.09
CA LEU A 42 -2.58 -0.17 -0.24
C LEU A 42 -3.59 0.27 0.82
N ILE A 43 -4.59 1.05 0.42
CA ILE A 43 -5.75 1.37 1.25
C ILE A 43 -6.88 0.41 0.85
N TRP A 44 -7.37 -0.38 1.79
CA TRP A 44 -8.32 -1.47 1.51
C TRP A 44 -9.41 -1.58 2.58
N ALA A 45 -10.44 -2.36 2.31
CA ALA A 45 -11.51 -2.67 3.27
C ALA A 45 -11.89 -4.15 3.22
N ASN A 46 -12.35 -4.69 4.34
CA ASN A 46 -12.65 -6.12 4.46
C ASN A 46 -13.92 -6.63 3.79
N TRP A 47 -14.81 -5.71 3.46
CA TRP A 47 -16.06 -5.98 2.76
C TRP A 47 -15.90 -5.78 1.25
N CYS A 48 -14.73 -5.34 0.79
CA CYS A 48 -14.44 -4.99 -0.60
C CYS A 48 -13.99 -6.23 -1.40
N PRO A 49 -14.82 -6.78 -2.31
CA PRO A 49 -14.45 -7.95 -3.11
C PRO A 49 -13.23 -7.70 -4.01
N HIS A 50 -13.12 -6.52 -4.63
CA HIS A 50 -11.96 -6.14 -5.43
C HIS A 50 -10.65 -6.11 -4.63
N CYS A 51 -10.73 -5.84 -3.33
CA CYS A 51 -9.58 -5.86 -2.45
C CYS A 51 -9.12 -7.31 -2.22
N HIS A 52 -10.05 -8.23 -2.05
CA HIS A 52 -9.73 -9.67 -1.92
C HIS A 52 -9.07 -10.23 -3.18
N GLU A 53 -9.43 -9.73 -4.37
CA GLU A 53 -8.79 -10.10 -5.63
C GLU A 53 -7.40 -9.48 -5.78
N PHE A 54 -7.21 -8.24 -5.34
CA PHE A 54 -5.98 -7.49 -5.56
C PHE A 54 -4.88 -7.81 -4.53
N ILE A 55 -5.21 -8.04 -3.26
CA ILE A 55 -4.21 -8.28 -2.20
C ILE A 55 -3.28 -9.47 -2.55
N PRO A 56 -3.76 -10.61 -3.07
CA PRO A 56 -2.87 -11.70 -3.53
C PRO A 56 -1.88 -11.26 -4.61
N LYS A 57 -2.33 -10.45 -5.59
CA LYS A 57 -1.45 -9.89 -6.64
C LYS A 57 -0.38 -8.98 -6.04
N LEU A 58 -0.78 -8.10 -5.11
CA LEU A 58 0.15 -7.26 -4.36
C LEU A 58 1.17 -8.10 -3.60
N LYS A 59 0.74 -9.19 -2.94
CA LYS A 59 1.67 -10.07 -2.20
C LYS A 59 2.71 -10.71 -3.12
N GLN A 60 2.32 -11.12 -4.32
CA GLN A 60 3.26 -11.63 -5.32
C GLN A 60 4.24 -10.54 -5.77
N LEU A 61 3.73 -9.35 -6.07
CA LEU A 61 4.54 -8.18 -6.44
C LEU A 61 5.61 -7.89 -5.37
N CYS A 62 5.22 -7.86 -4.09
CA CYS A 62 6.12 -7.55 -2.98
C CYS A 62 7.22 -8.59 -2.78
N LYS A 63 6.94 -9.87 -3.09
CA LYS A 63 7.97 -10.90 -3.08
C LYS A 63 9.02 -10.67 -4.17
N GLN A 64 8.63 -10.12 -5.32
CA GLN A 64 9.56 -9.83 -6.41
C GLN A 64 10.39 -8.58 -6.10
N LEU A 65 9.75 -7.53 -5.59
CA LEU A 65 10.35 -6.23 -5.25
C LEU A 65 11.48 -6.28 -4.22
N GLY A 66 11.52 -7.33 -3.39
CA GLY A 66 12.58 -7.50 -2.39
C GLY A 66 12.44 -6.53 -1.22
N LYS A 67 13.53 -6.33 -0.47
CA LYS A 67 13.51 -5.54 0.80
C LYS A 67 13.72 -4.04 0.60
N GLU A 68 14.22 -3.63 -0.57
CA GLU A 68 14.56 -2.24 -0.89
C GLU A 68 13.36 -1.45 -1.44
N PHE A 69 12.20 -2.10 -1.55
CA PHE A 69 10.93 -1.46 -1.84
C PHE A 69 9.85 -2.00 -0.90
N ILE A 70 9.30 -1.12 -0.07
CA ILE A 70 8.40 -1.51 1.02
C ILE A 70 6.98 -1.65 0.49
N CYS A 71 6.36 -2.78 0.80
CA CYS A 71 4.93 -2.94 0.62
C CYS A 71 4.20 -2.77 1.94
N THR A 72 3.23 -1.86 1.96
CA THR A 72 2.38 -1.62 3.11
C THR A 72 0.91 -1.70 2.72
N ALA A 73 0.07 -2.00 3.70
CA ALA A 73 -1.38 -1.97 3.55
C ALA A 73 -2.01 -1.40 4.83
N VAL A 74 -3.11 -0.67 4.70
CA VAL A 74 -3.89 -0.16 5.81
C VAL A 74 -5.38 -0.40 5.56
N GLU A 75 -6.05 -0.96 6.57
CA GLU A 75 -7.49 -1.20 6.48
C GLU A 75 -8.25 0.08 6.79
N HIS A 76 -9.37 0.30 6.09
CA HIS A 76 -10.26 1.43 6.30
C HIS A 76 -10.71 1.60 7.76
N ALA A 77 -10.83 0.49 8.49
CA ALA A 77 -11.19 0.49 9.90
C ALA A 77 -10.18 1.25 10.79
N GLU A 78 -8.91 1.37 10.38
CA GLU A 78 -7.86 2.01 11.18
C GLU A 78 -8.00 3.53 11.31
N PHE A 79 -8.79 4.17 10.44
CA PHE A 79 -9.03 5.63 10.45
C PHE A 79 -10.51 5.99 10.50
N LYS A 80 -11.38 5.05 10.91
CA LYS A 80 -12.83 5.31 11.05
C LYS A 80 -13.13 6.45 12.04
N ASP A 81 -12.29 6.62 13.06
CA ASP A 81 -12.44 7.67 14.08
C ASP A 81 -11.39 8.78 13.93
N ASP A 82 -10.67 8.82 12.79
CA ASP A 82 -9.61 9.80 12.50
C ASP A 82 -9.89 10.49 11.15
N ASP A 83 -10.84 11.42 11.17
CA ASP A 83 -11.26 12.21 10.01
C ASP A 83 -10.09 12.98 9.39
N SER A 84 -9.12 13.40 10.20
CA SER A 84 -7.94 14.13 9.73
C SER A 84 -7.05 13.24 8.87
N LEU A 85 -6.78 12.01 9.32
CA LEU A 85 -5.99 11.06 8.55
C LEU A 85 -6.74 10.56 7.31
N SER A 86 -8.04 10.27 7.43
CA SER A 86 -8.86 9.87 6.27
C SER A 86 -8.87 10.96 5.19
N SER A 87 -9.03 12.22 5.60
CA SER A 87 -8.99 13.38 4.68
C SER A 87 -7.60 13.58 4.08
N ALA A 88 -6.53 13.44 4.88
CA ALA A 88 -5.16 13.60 4.40
C ALA A 88 -4.73 12.47 3.45
N LEU A 89 -5.26 11.26 3.63
CA LEU A 89 -5.04 10.16 2.70
C LEU A 89 -5.82 10.37 1.39
N ASP A 90 -6.92 11.13 1.37
CA ASP A 90 -7.72 11.46 0.18
C ASP A 90 -7.92 10.25 -0.77
N PHE A 91 -8.66 9.23 -0.30
CA PHE A 91 -9.03 8.07 -1.11
C PHE A 91 -10.53 8.06 -1.39
N LYS A 92 -10.92 7.70 -2.63
CA LYS A 92 -12.33 7.72 -3.07
C LYS A 92 -12.93 6.33 -3.28
N TYR A 93 -12.10 5.31 -3.46
CA TYR A 93 -12.54 3.96 -3.77
C TYR A 93 -11.55 2.93 -3.21
N PHE A 94 -12.00 1.69 -3.09
CA PHE A 94 -11.16 0.57 -2.68
C PHE A 94 -10.99 -0.44 -3.83
N PRO A 95 -9.81 -1.08 -3.95
CA PRO A 95 -8.55 -0.65 -3.35
C PRO A 95 -8.07 0.69 -3.93
N SER A 96 -7.44 1.52 -3.10
CA SER A 96 -6.64 2.69 -3.54
C SER A 96 -5.17 2.39 -3.35
N ILE A 97 -4.36 2.74 -4.34
CA ILE A 97 -2.92 2.49 -4.34
C ILE A 97 -2.22 3.84 -4.32
N LYS A 98 -1.38 4.04 -3.32
CA LYS A 98 -0.53 5.23 -3.20
C LYS A 98 0.93 4.82 -3.13
N PHE A 99 1.81 5.75 -3.41
CA PHE A 99 3.24 5.55 -3.28
C PHE A 99 3.87 6.55 -2.31
N PHE A 100 4.97 6.15 -1.69
CA PHE A 100 5.77 7.00 -0.81
C PHE A 100 7.25 6.96 -1.15
N ASP A 101 7.96 8.03 -0.80
CA ASP A 101 9.40 8.14 -0.97
C ASP A 101 10.20 7.55 0.22
N GLN A 102 11.53 7.61 0.15
CA GLN A 102 12.42 7.09 1.20
C GLN A 102 12.23 7.77 2.58
N SER A 103 11.65 8.97 2.62
CA SER A 103 11.32 9.67 3.86
C SER A 103 9.98 9.23 4.45
N GLY A 104 9.24 8.39 3.72
CA GLY A 104 7.89 7.96 4.05
C GLY A 104 6.82 8.96 3.62
N LYS A 105 7.16 10.03 2.91
CA LYS A 105 6.18 11.00 2.42
C LYS A 105 5.31 10.32 1.37
N ILE A 106 3.99 10.40 1.51
CA ILE A 106 3.04 10.00 0.47
C ILE A 106 3.17 11.00 -0.68
N ILE A 107 3.56 10.52 -1.86
CA ILE A 107 3.87 11.39 -3.01
C ILE A 107 2.78 11.41 -4.08
N GLY A 108 1.85 10.45 -4.08
CA GLY A 108 0.72 10.47 -5.01
C GLY A 108 -0.02 9.16 -5.15
N ASP A 109 -1.12 9.25 -5.90
CA ASP A 109 -1.99 8.15 -6.29
C ASP A 109 -1.50 7.43 -7.52
N TYR A 110 -1.66 6.11 -7.52
CA TYR A 110 -1.55 5.30 -8.72
C TYR A 110 -2.92 5.10 -9.36
N THR A 111 -3.07 5.64 -10.57
CA THR A 111 -4.31 5.59 -11.35
C THR A 111 -4.25 4.61 -12.53
N GLY A 112 -3.15 3.88 -12.68
CA GLY A 112 -2.96 2.90 -13.74
C GLY A 112 -3.71 1.58 -13.51
N LYS A 113 -3.50 0.63 -14.43
CA LYS A 113 -4.09 -0.71 -14.34
C LYS A 113 -3.60 -1.46 -13.09
N ARG A 114 -4.50 -2.17 -12.40
CA ARG A 114 -4.23 -2.90 -11.15
C ARG A 114 -3.74 -4.34 -11.40
N ASP A 115 -2.90 -4.49 -12.41
CA ASP A 115 -2.18 -5.74 -12.71
C ASP A 115 -0.71 -5.59 -12.35
N ILE A 116 -0.03 -6.71 -12.16
CA ILE A 116 1.34 -6.73 -11.62
C ILE A 116 2.31 -6.00 -12.57
N SER A 117 2.26 -6.29 -13.87
CA SER A 117 3.17 -5.70 -14.86
C SER A 117 3.07 -4.17 -14.94
N PRO A 118 1.87 -3.55 -15.11
CA PRO A 118 1.75 -2.09 -15.12
C PRO A 118 2.26 -1.41 -13.84
N ILE A 119 2.08 -2.05 -12.68
CA ILE A 119 2.58 -1.52 -11.40
C ILE A 119 4.11 -1.62 -11.36
N LEU A 120 4.70 -2.71 -11.82
CA LEU A 120 6.17 -2.85 -11.90
C LEU A 120 6.79 -1.85 -12.86
N ASP A 121 6.17 -1.64 -14.03
CA ASP A 121 6.62 -0.64 -15.00
C ASP A 121 6.61 0.76 -14.38
N TYR A 122 5.57 1.08 -13.60
CA TYR A 122 5.49 2.35 -12.88
C TYR A 122 6.59 2.46 -11.81
N ILE A 123 6.81 1.41 -11.02
CA ILE A 123 7.85 1.39 -10.00
C ILE A 123 9.24 1.56 -10.62
N CYS A 124 9.53 0.84 -11.70
CA CYS A 124 10.79 0.95 -12.43
C CYS A 124 11.01 2.37 -12.97
N LYS A 125 9.99 2.99 -13.58
CA LYS A 125 10.09 4.36 -14.11
C LYS A 125 10.24 5.43 -13.03
N MET A 126 9.52 5.31 -11.93
CA MET A 126 9.48 6.34 -10.88
C MET A 126 10.61 6.22 -9.87
N TYR A 127 10.97 4.99 -9.51
CA TYR A 127 11.92 4.71 -8.43
C TYR A 127 13.24 4.14 -8.92
N HIS A 128 13.40 3.93 -10.24
CA HIS A 128 14.55 3.23 -10.84
C HIS A 128 14.77 1.83 -10.23
N HIS A 129 13.72 1.26 -9.64
CA HIS A 129 13.71 -0.06 -9.02
C HIS A 129 13.10 -1.06 -10.01
N CYS A 130 13.93 -1.52 -10.93
CA CYS A 130 13.49 -2.34 -12.05
C CYS A 130 13.71 -3.83 -11.78
N ILE A 131 12.69 -4.62 -12.08
CA ILE A 131 12.79 -6.07 -12.11
C ILE A 131 12.48 -6.49 -13.53
N PHE A 132 13.46 -7.08 -14.19
CA PHE A 132 13.27 -7.66 -15.52
C PHE A 132 12.48 -8.95 -15.37
N TYR A 133 11.31 -9.03 -16.01
CA TYR A 133 10.64 -10.31 -16.23
C TYR A 133 11.42 -11.10 -17.28
N HIS A 134 11.83 -12.31 -16.92
CA HIS A 134 12.25 -13.35 -17.87
C HIS A 134 11.05 -14.17 -18.32
#